data_AF-A0A1F3Y7I5-F1
#
_entry.id   AF-A0A1F3Y7I5-F1
#
_cell.length_a   1.000
_cell.length_b   1.000
_cell.length_c   1.000
_cell.angle_alpha   90.00
_cell.angle_beta   90.00
_cell.angle_gamma   90.00
#
_symmetry.space_group_name_H-M   'P 1'
#
loop_
_entity.id
_entity.type
_entity.pdbx_description
1 polymer ?
#
loop_
_entity_poly.entity_id
_entity_poly.type
_entity_poly.pdbx_seq_one_letter_code
_entity_poly.pdbx_strand_id
1 'polypeptide(L)'
;MRLGRIFYIAGVAFAIATIGKSAKGNNEWLEDWIAQKPRTPVVSDFSAGGRYRNNQSLASCRPAIKPSVPIIARTAHAGNDRKCTKAYSDLYSNGELNISIFFGYDNDHEFVDDGRYQRADLEQLLTRPPEVCARGVILPFACGFKRDPDDASSFVKPLIGPDRKAKRVRIRLISSSVTSGDLRNRVFAREQADLSERVKQDFERALRTENIVFYSGHARDGGGPDFFPPRLNSDQKVDYAWYRKRRPGLKGVLSALNAQSKLVFGIFACDSNAHFRKSIKAVAPKIPLILTNAAIPITSTHNVMIASLNAVLGMKCRDAFLEDIQFSQPSEKGSPVPVMLLDGFPP
;
A
#
# COMPACT_ATOMS: atom_id res chain seq x y z
N MET A 1 -65.60 -52.70 4.06
CA MET A 1 -66.36 -52.65 5.34
C MET A 1 -65.41 -52.21 6.45
N ARG A 2 -65.79 -51.15 7.19
CA ARG A 2 -65.41 -50.71 8.56
C ARG A 2 -63.90 -50.59 8.89
N LEU A 3 -63.37 -49.36 9.05
CA LEU A 3 -63.20 -48.59 10.32
C LEU A 3 -62.12 -49.19 11.25
N GLY A 4 -61.16 -48.47 11.84
CA GLY A 4 -60.98 -47.03 12.02
C GLY A 4 -59.66 -46.71 12.77
N ARG A 5 -59.37 -45.40 12.81
CA ARG A 5 -58.22 -44.69 13.39
C ARG A 5 -58.05 -44.83 14.91
N ILE A 6 -56.82 -44.68 15.42
CA ILE A 6 -56.48 -43.87 16.63
C ILE A 6 -55.11 -43.17 16.44
N PHE A 7 -55.05 -41.88 16.78
CA PHE A 7 -53.90 -40.95 16.83
C PHE A 7 -53.06 -41.11 18.12
N TYR A 8 -51.76 -40.73 18.13
CA TYR A 8 -51.19 -39.64 18.96
C TYR A 8 -49.63 -39.58 18.97
N ILE A 9 -49.12 -38.44 18.52
CA ILE A 9 -48.01 -37.58 19.00
C ILE A 9 -47.10 -38.13 20.13
N ALA A 10 -45.78 -38.16 19.92
CA ALA A 10 -44.77 -37.44 20.72
C ALA A 10 -43.34 -37.80 20.29
N GLY A 11 -42.65 -36.83 19.69
CA GLY A 11 -41.19 -36.80 19.59
C GLY A 11 -40.56 -36.17 20.84
N VAL A 12 -39.22 -36.25 20.88
CA VAL A 12 -38.31 -35.63 21.87
C VAL A 12 -38.17 -36.40 23.18
N ALA A 13 -37.18 -37.28 23.25
CA ALA A 13 -36.26 -37.45 24.39
C ALA A 13 -35.41 -38.72 24.22
N PHE A 14 -34.37 -38.69 23.38
CA PHE A 14 -33.30 -39.70 23.49
C PHE A 14 -32.00 -39.23 22.79
N ALA A 15 -31.33 -38.25 23.38
CA ALA A 15 -29.91 -37.95 23.11
C ALA A 15 -29.33 -36.96 24.14
N ILE A 16 -29.49 -37.23 25.44
CA ILE A 16 -28.70 -36.57 26.49
C ILE A 16 -28.27 -37.65 27.48
N ALA A 17 -27.13 -38.29 27.25
CA ALA A 17 -26.35 -38.98 28.28
C ALA A 17 -25.04 -39.58 27.73
N THR A 18 -24.14 -38.80 27.13
CA THR A 18 -22.72 -39.19 27.00
C THR A 18 -21.82 -38.07 26.44
N ILE A 19 -21.78 -36.88 27.05
CA ILE A 19 -20.57 -36.03 27.01
C ILE A 19 -20.51 -35.25 28.32
N GLY A 20 -19.93 -35.86 29.34
CA GLY A 20 -19.69 -35.25 30.63
C GLY A 20 -18.30 -35.63 31.13
N LYS A 21 -17.30 -34.84 30.73
CA LYS A 21 -16.01 -34.56 31.41
C LYS A 21 -14.95 -34.17 30.37
N SER A 22 -14.82 -32.88 30.10
CA SER A 22 -13.54 -32.16 29.95
C SER A 22 -13.78 -30.80 29.28
N ALA A 23 -14.00 -29.76 30.07
CA ALA A 23 -13.92 -28.37 29.63
C ALA A 23 -13.83 -27.45 30.86
N LYS A 24 -12.62 -27.33 31.43
CA LYS A 24 -12.22 -26.15 32.20
C LYS A 24 -11.03 -25.54 31.46
N GLY A 25 -11.28 -24.46 30.72
CA GLY A 25 -10.26 -23.74 29.98
C GLY A 25 -10.86 -22.63 29.11
N ASN A 26 -10.79 -21.40 29.64
CA ASN A 26 -10.77 -20.10 28.96
C ASN A 26 -11.95 -19.69 28.05
N ASN A 27 -12.90 -18.97 28.65
CA ASN A 27 -13.96 -18.20 27.98
C ASN A 27 -13.69 -16.67 27.97
N GLU A 28 -12.43 -16.21 28.02
CA GLU A 28 -12.13 -14.77 27.92
C GLU A 28 -12.36 -14.19 26.51
N TRP A 29 -12.33 -15.01 25.46
CA TRP A 29 -12.54 -14.54 24.08
C TRP A 29 -14.03 -14.31 23.72
N LEU A 30 -14.96 -14.97 24.41
CA LEU A 30 -16.40 -14.86 24.10
C LEU A 30 -17.03 -13.58 24.67
N GLU A 31 -16.49 -13.08 25.79
CA GLU A 31 -16.89 -11.80 26.41
C GLU A 31 -16.47 -10.59 25.55
N ASP A 32 -15.27 -10.64 24.95
CA ASP A 32 -14.77 -9.59 24.03
C ASP A 32 -15.58 -9.50 22.72
N TRP A 33 -16.16 -10.62 22.27
CA TRP A 33 -16.99 -10.65 21.06
C TRP A 33 -18.40 -10.06 21.27
N ILE A 34 -18.97 -10.22 22.47
CA ILE A 34 -20.28 -9.62 22.81
C ILE A 34 -20.17 -8.10 23.02
N ALA A 35 -19.00 -7.61 23.43
CA ALA A 35 -18.75 -6.18 23.67
C ALA A 35 -18.63 -5.30 22.40
N GLN A 36 -18.54 -5.87 21.20
CA GLN A 36 -18.25 -5.11 19.96
C GLN A 36 -19.36 -5.13 18.89
N LYS A 37 -20.63 -5.28 19.27
CA LYS A 37 -21.72 -4.99 18.31
C LYS A 37 -21.89 -3.48 18.10
N PRO A 38 -22.02 -3.00 16.85
CA PRO A 38 -22.18 -1.58 16.56
C PRO A 38 -23.55 -1.11 17.04
N ARG A 39 -23.57 -0.26 18.06
CA ARG A 39 -24.74 0.59 18.35
C ARG A 39 -24.68 1.81 17.45
N THR A 40 -25.80 2.10 16.81
CA THR A 40 -26.06 3.36 16.08
C THR A 40 -25.60 4.58 16.89
N PRO A 41 -25.00 5.60 16.27
CA PRO A 41 -24.54 6.76 17.02
C PRO A 41 -25.75 7.62 17.41
N VAL A 42 -26.11 7.58 18.68
CA VAL A 42 -26.88 8.64 19.34
C VAL A 42 -25.87 9.70 19.77
N VAL A 43 -26.08 10.91 19.31
CA VAL A 43 -25.34 12.10 19.74
C VAL A 43 -25.62 12.33 21.22
N SER A 44 -24.59 12.30 22.06
CA SER A 44 -24.66 12.89 23.40
C SER A 44 -23.28 13.36 23.83
N ASP A 45 -23.19 14.68 24.00
CA ASP A 45 -22.19 15.36 24.82
C ASP A 45 -21.92 14.60 26.10
N PHE A 46 -20.64 14.36 26.42
CA PHE A 46 -20.21 14.28 27.81
C PHE A 46 -18.76 14.72 27.96
N SER A 47 -18.64 15.84 28.65
CA SER A 47 -17.47 16.44 29.25
C SER A 47 -17.14 15.77 30.57
N ALA A 48 -15.91 15.25 30.71
CA ALA A 48 -15.16 15.02 31.95
C ALA A 48 -13.81 14.42 31.52
N GLY A 49 -12.62 14.79 32.00
CA GLY A 49 -12.21 15.59 33.13
C GLY A 49 -10.76 15.18 33.39
N GLY A 50 -9.80 15.80 32.69
CA GLY A 50 -8.37 15.54 32.85
C GLY A 50 -7.62 16.86 32.91
N ARG A 51 -7.32 17.31 34.13
CA ARG A 51 -6.62 18.57 34.40
C ARG A 51 -5.18 18.48 33.92
N TYR A 52 -4.85 19.17 32.83
CA TYR A 52 -3.51 19.70 32.62
C TYR A 52 -3.58 21.22 32.79
N ARG A 53 -3.08 21.70 33.92
CA ARG A 53 -2.80 23.12 34.14
C ARG A 53 -1.59 23.47 33.29
N ASN A 54 -1.78 24.34 32.30
CA ASN A 54 -0.77 25.32 31.95
C ASN A 54 -1.47 26.64 31.65
N ASN A 55 -1.37 27.55 32.63
CA ASN A 55 -1.64 28.95 32.44
C ASN A 55 -0.56 29.52 31.53
N GLN A 56 -0.96 30.02 30.36
CA GLN A 56 -0.50 31.33 29.91
C GLN A 56 -1.58 31.93 29.02
N SER A 57 -2.13 33.04 29.51
CA SER A 57 -3.06 33.89 28.80
C SER A 57 -2.34 34.56 27.64
N LEU A 58 -2.97 34.64 26.47
CA LEU A 58 -2.88 35.81 25.60
C LEU A 58 -4.12 35.80 24.69
N ALA A 59 -4.99 36.77 24.95
CA ALA A 59 -6.16 37.05 24.15
C ALA A 59 -5.76 37.70 22.81
N SER A 60 -6.64 37.50 21.82
CA SER A 60 -7.01 38.49 20.80
C SER A 60 -5.90 39.09 19.93
N CYS A 61 -5.74 38.55 18.72
CA CYS A 61 -5.67 39.29 17.45
C CYS A 61 -5.55 38.29 16.28
N ARG A 62 -6.66 37.90 15.65
CA ARG A 62 -6.63 37.25 14.33
C ARG A 62 -7.07 38.26 13.27
N PRO A 63 -6.19 38.74 12.38
CA PRO A 63 -6.65 39.47 11.20
C PRO A 63 -7.41 38.50 10.29
N ALA A 64 -8.46 39.00 9.64
CA ALA A 64 -9.17 38.30 8.59
C ALA A 64 -8.17 37.89 7.50
N ILE A 65 -7.87 36.59 7.42
CA ILE A 65 -7.09 36.02 6.32
C ILE A 65 -8.00 36.08 5.09
N LYS A 66 -7.72 37.02 4.19
CA LYS A 66 -8.30 37.02 2.84
C LYS A 66 -8.05 35.65 2.21
N PRO A 67 -9.01 35.08 1.44
CA PRO A 67 -8.78 33.84 0.72
C PRO A 67 -7.55 34.03 -0.18
N SER A 68 -6.46 33.38 0.20
CA SER A 68 -5.24 33.34 -0.58
C SER A 68 -5.57 32.67 -1.91
N VAL A 69 -5.26 33.36 -2.99
CA VAL A 69 -5.13 32.82 -4.36
C VAL A 69 -4.59 31.38 -4.26
N PRO A 70 -5.16 30.40 -4.99
CA PRO A 70 -4.66 29.04 -4.96
C PRO A 70 -3.15 29.12 -5.19
N ILE A 71 -2.39 28.57 -4.24
CA ILE A 71 -0.97 28.34 -4.43
C ILE A 71 -0.90 27.35 -5.58
N ILE A 72 -0.81 27.88 -6.80
CA ILE A 72 -0.25 27.17 -7.93
C ILE A 72 1.18 26.97 -7.47
N ALA A 73 1.42 25.85 -6.77
CA ALA A 73 2.77 25.37 -6.51
C ALA A 73 3.46 25.51 -7.86
N ARG A 74 4.47 26.39 -7.93
CA ARG A 74 5.33 26.46 -9.11
C ARG A 74 5.77 25.03 -9.32
N THR A 75 5.14 24.35 -10.27
CA THR A 75 5.51 23.01 -10.65
C THR A 75 6.99 23.13 -10.91
N ALA A 76 7.80 22.40 -10.15
CA ALA A 76 9.15 22.12 -10.55
C ALA A 76 9.00 21.37 -11.88
N HIS A 77 8.83 22.14 -12.95
CA HIS A 77 8.73 21.60 -14.28
C HIS A 77 9.98 20.77 -14.45
N ALA A 78 9.83 19.61 -15.09
CA ALA A 78 10.92 19.01 -15.83
C ALA A 78 11.77 20.17 -16.36
N GLY A 79 13.04 20.25 -15.95
CA GLY A 79 13.91 21.34 -16.39
C GLY A 79 13.89 21.42 -17.91
N ASN A 80 14.68 22.29 -18.53
CA ASN A 80 14.74 22.36 -20.00
C ASN A 80 15.20 21.03 -20.70
N ASP A 81 15.29 19.91 -19.98
CA ASP A 81 15.42 18.56 -20.51
C ASP A 81 14.19 18.14 -21.33
N ARG A 82 14.40 18.15 -22.66
CA ARG A 82 13.42 17.71 -23.66
C ARG A 82 13.09 16.22 -23.56
N LYS A 83 14.04 15.36 -23.18
CA LYS A 83 13.80 13.91 -23.07
C LYS A 83 12.89 13.63 -21.87
N CYS A 84 13.13 14.31 -20.76
CA CYS A 84 12.30 14.25 -19.57
C CYS A 84 10.87 14.71 -19.84
N THR A 85 10.73 15.90 -20.43
CA THR A 85 9.42 16.44 -20.82
C THR A 85 8.68 15.50 -21.78
N LYS A 86 9.40 14.89 -22.74
CA LYS A 86 8.82 13.93 -23.68
C LYS A 86 8.34 12.66 -22.99
N ALA A 87 9.13 12.08 -22.08
CA ALA A 87 8.72 10.86 -21.39
C ALA A 87 7.45 11.08 -20.56
N TYR A 88 7.35 12.19 -19.84
CA TYR A 88 6.13 12.54 -19.12
C TYR A 88 4.97 12.85 -20.08
N SER A 89 5.22 13.50 -21.22
CA SER A 89 4.17 13.72 -22.23
C SER A 89 3.61 12.40 -22.77
N ASP A 90 4.47 11.42 -23.01
CA ASP A 90 4.08 10.08 -23.44
C ASP A 90 3.32 9.34 -22.33
N LEU A 91 3.71 9.53 -21.05
CA LEU A 91 3.04 8.93 -19.89
C LEU A 91 1.63 9.51 -19.65
N TYR A 92 1.45 10.81 -19.87
CA TYR A 92 0.18 11.53 -19.71
C TYR A 92 -0.67 11.60 -21.00
N SER A 93 -0.31 10.87 -22.05
CA SER A 93 -0.93 10.99 -23.38
C SER A 93 -2.42 10.64 -23.41
N ASN A 94 -2.87 9.78 -22.49
CA ASN A 94 -4.25 9.26 -22.48
C ASN A 94 -5.23 10.10 -21.65
N GLY A 95 -4.82 11.29 -21.18
CA GLY A 95 -5.67 12.20 -20.40
C GLY A 95 -5.87 11.81 -18.92
N GLU A 96 -5.66 10.54 -18.59
CA GLU A 96 -5.62 10.01 -17.22
C GLU A 96 -4.28 9.32 -16.94
N LEU A 97 -3.76 9.50 -15.73
CA LEU A 97 -2.62 8.76 -15.19
C LEU A 97 -3.13 7.80 -14.11
N ASN A 98 -3.09 6.51 -14.39
CA ASN A 98 -3.49 5.45 -13.47
C ASN A 98 -2.26 4.84 -12.79
N ILE A 99 -2.27 4.87 -11.46
CA ILE A 99 -1.21 4.38 -10.59
C ILE A 99 -1.82 3.34 -9.66
N SER A 100 -1.24 2.14 -9.60
CA SER A 100 -1.64 1.12 -8.63
C SER A 100 -0.47 0.77 -7.72
N ILE A 101 -0.68 0.88 -6.41
CA ILE A 101 0.31 0.65 -5.37
C ILE A 101 -0.13 -0.57 -4.56
N PHE A 102 0.72 -1.59 -4.57
CA PHE A 102 0.46 -2.88 -3.95
C PHE A 102 1.36 -3.06 -2.74
N PHE A 103 0.74 -3.37 -1.61
CA PHE A 103 1.41 -3.68 -0.35
C PHE A 103 1.34 -5.19 -0.14
N GLY A 104 2.50 -5.83 -0.25
CA GLY A 104 2.68 -7.25 0.01
C GLY A 104 3.03 -7.52 1.47
N TYR A 105 3.38 -8.78 1.74
CA TYR A 105 3.88 -9.19 3.04
C TYR A 105 5.34 -8.80 3.22
N ASP A 106 5.63 -8.20 4.36
CA ASP A 106 6.94 -7.88 4.87
C ASP A 106 7.27 -8.82 6.03
N ASN A 107 8.51 -9.30 6.11
CA ASN A 107 8.89 -10.28 7.12
C ASN A 107 10.19 -9.79 7.77
N ASP A 108 10.08 -9.00 8.82
CA ASP A 108 11.20 -8.78 9.72
C ASP A 108 11.30 -9.96 10.68
N HIS A 109 12.49 -10.20 11.24
CA HIS A 109 12.93 -11.44 11.87
C HIS A 109 12.05 -12.00 13.02
N GLU A 110 11.06 -11.23 13.49
CA GLU A 110 10.13 -11.62 14.55
C GLU A 110 8.65 -11.32 14.23
N PHE A 111 8.38 -10.49 13.21
CA PHE A 111 7.03 -10.03 12.87
C PHE A 111 6.85 -9.99 11.37
N VAL A 112 5.74 -10.57 10.93
CA VAL A 112 5.28 -10.42 9.56
C VAL A 112 4.31 -9.22 9.55
N ASP A 113 4.80 -8.09 9.06
CA ASP A 113 3.99 -6.91 8.77
C ASP A 113 3.34 -7.12 7.40
N ASP A 114 2.07 -6.75 7.29
CA ASP A 114 1.24 -7.17 6.19
C ASP A 114 0.85 -6.02 5.25
N GLY A 115 1.58 -4.91 5.39
CA GLY A 115 1.52 -3.77 4.48
C GLY A 115 0.37 -2.81 4.77
N ARG A 116 -0.55 -3.14 5.69
CA ARG A 116 -1.71 -2.30 6.01
C ARG A 116 -1.36 -1.01 6.73
N TYR A 117 -0.33 -1.02 7.58
CA TYR A 117 0.10 0.20 8.26
C TYR A 117 0.67 1.21 7.25
N GLN A 118 1.52 0.74 6.33
CA GLN A 118 2.08 1.53 5.23
C GLN A 118 0.97 2.05 4.31
N ARG A 119 -0.01 1.20 3.98
CA ARG A 119 -1.19 1.61 3.23
C ARG A 119 -1.96 2.73 3.94
N ALA A 120 -2.24 2.57 5.23
CA ALA A 120 -2.99 3.55 6.02
C ALA A 120 -2.24 4.87 6.16
N ASP A 121 -0.92 4.81 6.36
CA ASP A 121 -0.05 6.00 6.38
C ASP A 121 -0.06 6.75 5.04
N LEU A 122 0.10 6.03 3.92
CA LEU A 122 0.00 6.65 2.59
C LEU A 122 -1.40 7.22 2.33
N GLU A 123 -2.46 6.55 2.74
CA GLU A 123 -3.83 7.07 2.65
C GLU A 123 -4.00 8.41 3.40
N GLN A 124 -3.45 8.50 4.62
CA GLN A 124 -3.45 9.74 5.40
C GLN A 124 -2.66 10.85 4.71
N LEU A 125 -1.52 10.52 4.09
CA LEU A 125 -0.75 11.48 3.31
C LEU A 125 -1.52 11.97 2.07
N LEU A 126 -2.05 11.04 1.27
CA LEU A 126 -2.78 11.36 0.04
C LEU A 126 -3.96 12.30 0.32
N THR A 127 -4.69 12.08 1.41
CA THR A 127 -5.88 12.88 1.78
C THR A 127 -5.57 14.14 2.57
N ARG A 128 -4.30 14.35 2.95
CA ARG A 128 -3.88 15.54 3.70
C ARG A 128 -4.10 16.81 2.87
N PRO A 129 -4.59 17.92 3.45
CA PRO A 129 -4.75 19.17 2.72
C PRO A 129 -3.41 19.67 2.12
N PRO A 130 -3.37 20.16 0.86
CA PRO A 130 -2.14 20.60 0.21
C PRO A 130 -1.34 21.63 1.01
N GLU A 131 -2.04 22.59 1.62
CA GLU A 131 -1.48 23.65 2.46
C GLU A 131 -0.76 23.11 3.71
N VAL A 132 -1.13 21.94 4.21
CA VAL A 132 -0.41 21.28 5.31
C VAL A 132 0.88 20.66 4.78
N CYS A 133 0.84 19.97 3.64
CA CYS A 133 2.05 19.39 3.03
C CYS A 133 3.05 20.46 2.59
N ALA A 134 2.57 21.60 2.07
CA ALA A 134 3.40 22.71 1.65
C ALA A 134 4.19 23.36 2.81
N ARG A 135 3.61 23.43 4.02
CA ARG A 135 4.26 24.03 5.20
C ARG A 135 5.34 23.14 5.81
N GLY A 136 5.31 21.84 5.53
CA GLY A 136 6.24 20.86 6.08
C GLY A 136 7.44 20.53 5.19
N VAL A 137 7.54 21.10 3.97
CA VAL A 137 8.52 20.69 2.94
C VAL A 137 8.32 19.23 2.44
N ILE A 138 7.28 18.54 2.90
CA ILE A 138 7.11 17.12 2.63
C ILE A 138 6.16 16.94 1.44
N LEU A 139 6.74 16.62 0.30
CA LEU A 139 6.11 15.90 -0.82
C LEU A 139 4.77 16.49 -1.31
N PRO A 140 4.76 17.73 -1.84
CA PRO A 140 3.53 18.49 -2.12
C PRO A 140 2.64 17.87 -3.20
N PHE A 141 3.19 17.03 -4.09
CA PHE A 141 2.43 16.45 -5.19
C PHE A 141 1.61 15.24 -4.73
N ALA A 142 2.07 14.52 -3.70
CA ALA A 142 1.42 13.34 -3.14
C ALA A 142 0.34 13.65 -2.08
N CYS A 143 -0.17 14.88 -2.00
CA CYS A 143 -1.23 15.29 -1.08
C CYS A 143 -2.47 15.84 -1.79
N GLY A 144 -3.57 16.05 -1.06
CA GLY A 144 -4.79 16.69 -1.55
C GLY A 144 -5.61 15.87 -2.54
N PHE A 145 -5.42 14.55 -2.56
CA PHE A 145 -6.30 13.63 -3.25
C PHE A 145 -7.62 13.48 -2.50
N LYS A 146 -8.69 13.22 -3.24
CA LYS A 146 -9.99 12.86 -2.68
C LYS A 146 -10.23 11.37 -2.90
N ARG A 147 -10.84 10.68 -1.94
CA ARG A 147 -11.28 9.30 -2.15
C ARG A 147 -12.34 9.28 -3.25
N ASP A 148 -12.23 8.30 -4.15
CA ASP A 148 -13.25 8.03 -5.15
C ASP A 148 -14.52 7.49 -4.45
N PRO A 149 -15.71 8.06 -4.68
CA PRO A 149 -16.93 7.56 -4.08
C PRO A 149 -17.28 6.13 -4.49
N ASP A 150 -16.81 5.67 -5.65
CA ASP A 150 -17.17 4.37 -6.22
C ASP A 150 -16.15 3.26 -5.90
N ASP A 151 -14.93 3.63 -5.47
CA ASP A 151 -13.88 2.70 -5.07
C ASP A 151 -13.14 3.26 -3.85
N ALA A 152 -13.40 2.67 -2.67
CA ALA A 152 -12.79 3.10 -1.41
C ALA A 152 -11.26 2.96 -1.38
N SER A 153 -10.68 2.17 -2.29
CA SER A 153 -9.23 2.02 -2.43
C SER A 153 -8.64 2.98 -3.48
N SER A 154 -9.45 3.80 -4.15
CA SER A 154 -9.06 4.72 -5.19
C SER A 154 -9.08 6.18 -4.70
N PHE A 155 -8.08 6.95 -5.13
CA PHE A 155 -7.86 8.34 -4.79
C PHE A 155 -7.64 9.14 -6.07
N VAL A 156 -8.35 10.26 -6.23
CA VAL A 156 -8.34 11.06 -7.45
C VAL A 156 -7.95 12.50 -7.18
N LYS A 157 -7.16 13.07 -8.09
CA LYS A 157 -6.76 14.48 -8.06
C LYS A 157 -6.48 14.98 -9.49
N PRO A 158 -6.94 16.17 -9.87
CA PRO A 158 -6.45 16.82 -11.08
C PRO A 158 -5.03 17.35 -10.84
N LEU A 159 -4.10 17.04 -11.74
CA LEU A 159 -2.75 17.64 -11.77
C LEU A 159 -2.54 18.34 -13.11
N ILE A 160 -1.70 19.38 -13.11
CA ILE A 160 -1.29 20.03 -14.36
C ILE A 160 -0.23 19.16 -15.02
N GLY A 161 -0.55 18.61 -16.19
CA GLY A 161 0.34 17.78 -16.98
C GLY A 161 1.42 18.58 -17.72
N PRO A 162 2.29 17.89 -18.48
CA PRO A 162 3.39 18.52 -19.20
C PRO A 162 2.93 19.44 -20.34
N ASP A 163 1.71 19.24 -20.84
CA ASP A 163 1.03 20.09 -21.83
C ASP A 163 0.33 21.31 -21.20
N ARG A 164 0.55 21.58 -19.90
CA ARG A 164 -0.11 22.61 -19.09
C ARG A 164 -1.63 22.46 -18.99
N LYS A 165 -2.19 21.30 -19.35
CA LYS A 165 -3.61 21.00 -19.18
C LYS A 165 -3.82 20.19 -17.91
N ALA A 166 -5.01 20.32 -17.32
CA ALA A 166 -5.41 19.45 -16.22
C ALA A 166 -5.53 18.00 -16.73
N LYS A 167 -4.91 17.07 -16.01
CA LYS A 167 -4.95 15.62 -16.22
C LYS A 167 -5.52 14.98 -14.96
N ARG A 168 -6.39 13.99 -15.12
CA ARG A 168 -6.88 13.21 -13.97
C ARG A 168 -5.78 12.26 -13.54
N VAL A 169 -5.43 12.26 -12.26
CA VAL A 169 -4.58 11.23 -11.67
C VAL A 169 -5.43 10.38 -10.75
N ARG A 170 -5.30 9.06 -10.89
CA ARG A 170 -5.96 8.05 -10.07
C ARG A 170 -4.89 7.17 -9.42
N ILE A 171 -4.95 7.04 -8.10
CA ILE A 171 -4.08 6.18 -7.31
C ILE A 171 -4.93 5.13 -6.62
N ARG A 172 -4.62 3.85 -6.83
CA ARG A 172 -5.26 2.73 -6.13
C ARG A 172 -4.30 2.13 -5.10
N LEU A 173 -4.74 2.00 -3.86
CA LEU A 173 -3.96 1.40 -2.76
C LEU A 173 -4.51 0.02 -2.42
N ILE A 174 -3.71 -1.04 -2.63
CA ILE A 174 -4.16 -2.42 -2.54
C ILE A 174 -3.26 -3.18 -1.57
N SER A 175 -3.85 -3.78 -0.54
CA SER A 175 -3.14 -4.56 0.49
C SER A 175 -3.56 -6.02 0.43
N SER A 176 -2.59 -6.94 0.57
CA SER A 176 -2.86 -8.38 0.46
C SER A 176 -3.29 -9.07 1.75
N SER A 177 -3.48 -8.35 2.86
CA SER A 177 -3.77 -8.93 4.19
C SER A 177 -5.21 -8.69 4.65
N VAL A 178 -5.76 -9.62 5.45
CA VAL A 178 -7.14 -9.57 6.01
C VAL A 178 -7.24 -8.76 7.31
N THR A 179 -6.21 -8.85 8.15
CA THR A 179 -5.99 -8.05 9.37
C THR A 179 -4.63 -7.37 9.27
N SER A 180 -4.16 -6.71 10.33
CA SER A 180 -2.81 -6.10 10.41
C SER A 180 -1.77 -6.99 11.11
N GLY A 181 -2.09 -8.26 11.38
CA GLY A 181 -1.17 -9.18 12.05
C GLY A 181 -1.19 -10.57 11.43
N ASP A 182 -0.01 -11.10 11.09
CA ASP A 182 0.15 -12.40 10.43
C ASP A 182 -0.44 -13.57 11.21
N LEU A 183 -0.26 -13.61 12.53
CA LEU A 183 -0.86 -14.67 13.36
C LEU A 183 -2.39 -14.70 13.22
N ARG A 184 -3.03 -13.53 13.15
CA ARG A 184 -4.48 -13.43 12.92
C ARG A 184 -4.83 -13.80 11.47
N ASN A 185 -4.04 -13.37 10.50
CA ASN A 185 -4.24 -13.74 9.09
C ASN A 185 -4.13 -15.26 8.86
N ARG A 186 -3.31 -15.97 9.65
CA ARG A 186 -3.23 -17.43 9.66
C ARG A 186 -4.46 -18.10 10.27
N VAL A 187 -5.13 -17.47 11.23
CA VAL A 187 -6.43 -17.95 11.74
C VAL A 187 -7.51 -17.83 10.66
N PHE A 188 -7.50 -16.74 9.90
CA PHE A 188 -8.38 -16.51 8.74
C PHE A 188 -7.80 -17.08 7.43
N ALA A 189 -7.23 -18.30 7.47
CA ALA A 189 -6.41 -18.83 6.38
C ALA A 189 -7.12 -18.84 5.02
N ARG A 190 -8.43 -19.11 4.99
CA ARG A 190 -9.20 -19.17 3.74
C ARG A 190 -9.42 -17.78 3.16
N GLU A 191 -9.93 -16.86 3.96
CA GLU A 191 -10.15 -15.47 3.58
C GLU A 191 -8.84 -14.80 3.16
N GLN A 192 -7.76 -15.12 3.87
CA GLN A 192 -6.42 -14.65 3.55
C GLN A 192 -5.94 -15.22 2.21
N ALA A 193 -6.12 -16.50 1.94
CA ALA A 193 -5.75 -17.10 0.66
C ALA A 193 -6.55 -16.49 -0.51
N ASP A 194 -7.87 -16.33 -0.33
CA ASP A 194 -8.76 -15.76 -1.35
C ASP A 194 -8.40 -14.29 -1.65
N LEU A 195 -8.09 -13.50 -0.62
CA LEU A 195 -7.62 -12.12 -0.79
C LEU A 195 -6.25 -12.07 -1.48
N SER A 196 -5.31 -12.91 -1.05
CA SER A 196 -3.94 -12.94 -1.59
C SER A 196 -3.96 -13.27 -3.09
N GLU A 197 -4.76 -14.27 -3.49
CA GLU A 197 -4.88 -14.66 -4.90
C GLU A 197 -5.56 -13.56 -5.72
N ARG A 198 -6.61 -12.92 -5.20
CA ARG A 198 -7.24 -11.77 -5.87
C ARG A 198 -6.28 -10.61 -6.07
N VAL A 199 -5.52 -10.24 -5.05
CA VAL A 199 -4.54 -9.14 -5.13
C VAL A 199 -3.40 -9.49 -6.10
N LYS A 200 -2.96 -10.74 -6.12
CA LYS A 200 -1.99 -11.22 -7.13
C LYS A 200 -2.54 -11.07 -8.56
N GLN A 201 -3.77 -11.48 -8.81
CA GLN A 201 -4.41 -11.32 -10.12
C GLN A 201 -4.57 -9.84 -10.50
N ASP A 202 -4.95 -8.99 -9.53
CA ASP A 202 -5.04 -7.55 -9.72
C ASP A 202 -3.68 -6.93 -10.05
N PHE A 203 -2.61 -7.37 -9.39
CA PHE A 203 -1.24 -6.93 -9.66
C PHE A 203 -0.77 -7.33 -11.05
N GLU A 204 -0.95 -8.59 -11.44
CA GLU A 204 -0.58 -9.06 -12.78
C GLU A 204 -1.40 -8.36 -13.87
N ARG A 205 -2.68 -8.08 -13.62
CA ARG A 205 -3.50 -7.24 -14.53
C ARG A 205 -2.95 -5.83 -14.61
N ALA A 206 -2.63 -5.22 -13.46
CA ALA A 206 -2.12 -3.86 -13.39
C ALA A 206 -0.81 -3.68 -14.18
N LEU A 207 0.08 -4.68 -14.15
CA LEU A 207 1.30 -4.70 -14.97
C LEU A 207 1.05 -4.61 -16.49
N ARG A 208 -0.16 -4.90 -16.95
CA ARG A 208 -0.58 -4.81 -18.36
C ARG A 208 -1.35 -3.54 -18.69
N THR A 209 -2.09 -2.99 -17.71
CA THR A 209 -3.12 -1.98 -17.98
C THR A 209 -2.83 -0.61 -17.38
N GLU A 210 -2.04 -0.53 -16.32
CA GLU A 210 -1.77 0.73 -15.62
C GLU A 210 -0.62 1.51 -16.27
N ASN A 211 -0.55 2.81 -15.99
CA ASN A 211 0.60 3.62 -16.38
C ASN A 211 1.77 3.40 -15.43
N ILE A 212 1.47 3.18 -14.15
CA ILE A 212 2.46 3.00 -13.08
C ILE A 212 2.00 1.92 -12.11
N VAL A 213 2.92 1.02 -11.77
CA VAL A 213 2.69 -0.01 -10.75
C VAL A 213 3.83 0.05 -9.76
N PHE A 214 3.50 0.22 -8.48
CA PHE A 214 4.46 0.13 -7.38
C PHE A 214 4.15 -1.09 -6.52
N TYR A 215 5.18 -1.82 -6.14
CA TYR A 215 5.12 -2.88 -5.14
C TYR A 215 5.97 -2.50 -3.93
N SER A 216 5.42 -2.61 -2.73
CA SER A 216 6.12 -2.48 -1.46
C SER A 216 5.97 -3.76 -0.65
N GLY A 217 7.08 -4.35 -0.21
CA GLY A 217 7.10 -5.60 0.57
C GLY A 217 8.44 -6.34 0.46
N HIS A 218 8.51 -7.59 0.93
CA HIS A 218 9.75 -8.37 0.89
C HIS A 218 10.09 -8.95 -0.49
N ALA A 219 11.36 -8.86 -0.88
CA ALA A 219 11.87 -9.48 -2.11
C ALA A 219 12.01 -11.01 -2.01
N ARG A 220 12.04 -11.55 -0.77
CA ARG A 220 12.23 -12.97 -0.43
C ARG A 220 13.42 -13.60 -1.17
N ASP A 221 14.56 -12.89 -1.18
CA ASP A 221 15.81 -13.31 -1.85
C ASP A 221 15.60 -13.65 -3.34
N GLY A 222 14.94 -12.75 -4.06
CA GLY A 222 14.62 -12.90 -5.47
C GLY A 222 13.39 -13.76 -5.77
N GLY A 223 12.57 -14.08 -4.78
CA GLY A 223 11.25 -14.68 -4.96
C GLY A 223 10.30 -13.82 -5.81
N GLY A 224 10.45 -12.49 -5.70
CA GLY A 224 9.64 -11.47 -6.39
C GLY A 224 8.44 -11.01 -5.57
N PRO A 225 7.65 -10.05 -6.09
CA PRO A 225 6.42 -9.58 -5.47
C PRO A 225 5.50 -10.73 -5.04
N ASP A 226 5.24 -10.86 -3.74
CA ASP A 226 4.39 -11.91 -3.18
C ASP A 226 3.33 -11.30 -2.26
N PHE A 227 2.13 -11.85 -2.35
CA PHE A 227 0.92 -11.40 -1.67
C PHE A 227 0.39 -12.42 -0.68
N PHE A 228 1.04 -13.59 -0.59
CA PHE A 228 0.70 -14.62 0.39
C PHE A 228 1.58 -14.49 1.64
N PRO A 229 1.07 -14.92 2.82
CA PRO A 229 1.91 -15.15 3.99
C PRO A 229 3.15 -15.96 3.61
N PRO A 230 4.32 -15.71 4.21
CA PRO A 230 5.52 -16.43 3.83
C PRO A 230 5.36 -17.92 4.04
N ARG A 231 5.86 -18.69 3.08
CA ARG A 231 6.10 -20.12 3.27
C ARG A 231 7.16 -20.30 4.36
N LEU A 232 6.83 -21.09 5.37
CA LEU A 232 7.74 -21.44 6.46
C LEU A 232 8.34 -22.84 6.25
N ASN A 233 9.57 -23.05 6.71
CA ASN A 233 10.23 -24.35 6.78
C ASN A 233 9.82 -25.11 8.06
N SER A 234 10.43 -26.27 8.32
CA SER A 234 10.19 -27.06 9.54
C SER A 234 10.50 -26.31 10.83
N ASP A 235 11.43 -25.34 10.79
CA ASP A 235 11.87 -24.53 11.93
C ASP A 235 11.01 -23.28 12.13
N GLN A 236 9.87 -23.18 11.44
CA GLN A 236 8.99 -22.00 11.44
C GLN A 236 9.67 -20.71 10.94
N LYS A 237 10.75 -20.81 10.16
CA LYS A 237 11.43 -19.68 9.51
C LYS A 237 11.04 -19.59 8.04
N VAL A 238 11.12 -18.40 7.44
CA VAL A 238 10.86 -18.20 6.00
C VAL A 238 11.74 -19.13 5.16
N ASP A 239 11.12 -19.90 4.26
CA ASP A 239 11.79 -20.86 3.38
C ASP A 239 12.44 -20.17 2.16
N TYR A 240 13.52 -19.44 2.40
CA TYR A 240 14.27 -18.72 1.35
C TYR A 240 14.82 -19.66 0.26
N ALA A 241 15.15 -20.90 0.61
CA ALA A 241 15.62 -21.89 -0.37
C ALA A 241 14.52 -22.21 -1.40
N TRP A 242 13.27 -22.38 -0.96
CA TRP A 242 12.13 -22.54 -1.85
C TRP A 242 11.90 -21.30 -2.72
N TYR A 243 11.97 -20.09 -2.15
CA TYR A 243 11.78 -18.83 -2.91
C TYR A 243 12.84 -18.65 -4.00
N ARG A 244 14.12 -18.83 -3.69
CA ARG A 244 15.22 -18.76 -4.67
C ARG A 244 15.00 -19.70 -5.86
N LYS A 245 14.49 -20.91 -5.60
CA LYS A 245 14.27 -21.96 -6.61
C LYS A 245 12.98 -21.75 -7.41
N ARG A 246 11.87 -21.43 -6.75
CA ARG A 246 10.54 -21.40 -7.38
C ARG A 246 10.20 -20.04 -7.98
N ARG A 247 10.65 -18.96 -7.35
CA ARG A 247 10.44 -17.55 -7.74
C ARG A 247 9.02 -17.23 -8.20
N PRO A 248 7.99 -17.56 -7.39
CA PRO A 248 6.60 -17.47 -7.83
C PRO A 248 6.20 -16.04 -8.25
N GLY A 249 6.56 -15.05 -7.43
CA GLY A 249 6.27 -13.63 -7.69
C GLY A 249 6.96 -13.12 -8.96
N LEU A 250 8.25 -13.43 -9.11
CA LEU A 250 9.00 -13.01 -10.30
C LEU A 250 8.44 -13.68 -11.57
N LYS A 251 8.05 -14.95 -11.52
CA LYS A 251 7.41 -15.61 -12.68
C LYS A 251 6.10 -14.93 -13.06
N GLY A 252 5.27 -14.57 -12.08
CA GLY A 252 4.05 -13.78 -12.29
C GLY A 252 4.36 -12.47 -13.02
N VAL A 253 5.32 -11.69 -12.50
CA VAL A 253 5.81 -10.44 -13.11
C VAL A 253 6.26 -10.66 -14.56
N LEU A 254 7.17 -11.61 -14.80
CA LEU A 254 7.71 -11.84 -16.14
C LEU A 254 6.65 -12.30 -17.14
N SER A 255 5.64 -13.05 -16.67
CA SER A 255 4.53 -13.50 -17.51
C SER A 255 3.52 -12.40 -17.84
N ALA A 256 3.36 -11.42 -16.93
CA ALA A 256 2.45 -10.30 -17.10
C ALA A 256 3.05 -9.17 -17.92
N LEU A 257 4.37 -8.97 -17.85
CA LEU A 257 5.06 -7.97 -18.64
C LEU A 257 5.11 -8.34 -20.13
N ASN A 258 5.14 -7.31 -20.98
CA ASN A 258 5.35 -7.46 -22.41
C ASN A 258 6.42 -6.48 -22.90
N ALA A 259 7.02 -6.77 -24.05
CA ALA A 259 8.12 -5.99 -24.62
C ALA A 259 7.75 -4.54 -25.00
N GLN A 260 6.45 -4.26 -25.15
CA GLN A 260 5.92 -2.94 -25.53
C GLN A 260 5.37 -2.16 -24.34
N SER A 261 5.53 -2.66 -23.11
CA SER A 261 4.94 -2.04 -21.94
C SER A 261 5.52 -0.64 -21.74
N LYS A 262 4.61 0.36 -21.71
CA LYS A 262 4.92 1.76 -21.38
C LYS A 262 4.78 2.04 -19.88
N LEU A 263 4.57 0.99 -19.09
CA LEU A 263 4.46 1.02 -17.64
C LEU A 263 5.75 1.53 -16.98
N VAL A 264 5.63 2.40 -15.99
CA VAL A 264 6.69 2.60 -14.98
C VAL A 264 6.51 1.58 -13.87
N PHE A 265 7.52 0.76 -13.59
CA PHE A 265 7.42 -0.30 -12.59
C PHE A 265 8.42 -0.11 -11.44
N GLY A 266 7.90 0.07 -10.22
CA GLY A 266 8.69 0.24 -9.00
C GLY A 266 8.59 -0.97 -8.08
N ILE A 267 9.73 -1.46 -7.58
CA ILE A 267 9.82 -2.53 -6.59
C ILE A 267 10.60 -2.03 -5.38
N PHE A 268 9.88 -1.66 -4.32
CA PHE A 268 10.39 -1.15 -3.06
C PHE A 268 10.52 -2.31 -2.06
N ALA A 269 11.62 -3.05 -2.22
CA ALA A 269 11.98 -4.23 -1.44
C ALA A 269 13.50 -4.27 -1.26
N CYS A 270 14.06 -5.00 -0.30
CA CYS A 270 15.52 -5.13 -0.17
C CYS A 270 16.18 -5.66 -1.46
N ASP A 271 17.28 -5.01 -1.87
CA ASP A 271 18.13 -5.43 -3.01
C ASP A 271 17.37 -5.75 -4.31
N SER A 272 16.26 -5.04 -4.57
CA SER A 272 15.36 -5.37 -5.69
C SER A 272 16.06 -5.23 -7.05
N ASN A 273 17.07 -4.37 -7.17
CA ASN A 273 17.89 -4.27 -8.37
C ASN A 273 18.67 -5.56 -8.65
N ALA A 274 19.42 -6.05 -7.66
CA ALA A 274 20.26 -7.24 -7.81
C ALA A 274 19.42 -8.48 -8.17
N HIS A 275 18.22 -8.58 -7.61
CA HIS A 275 17.34 -9.72 -7.83
C HIS A 275 16.56 -9.68 -9.15
N PHE A 276 16.04 -8.52 -9.55
CA PHE A 276 14.98 -8.48 -10.56
C PHE A 276 15.36 -7.80 -11.87
N ARG A 277 16.28 -6.82 -11.85
CA ARG A 277 16.54 -5.97 -13.02
C ARG A 277 16.85 -6.77 -14.27
N LYS A 278 17.82 -7.69 -14.20
CA LYS A 278 18.28 -8.48 -15.36
C LYS A 278 17.13 -9.27 -15.99
N SER A 279 16.33 -9.94 -15.16
CA SER A 279 15.23 -10.78 -15.63
C SER A 279 14.10 -9.94 -16.24
N ILE A 280 13.74 -8.82 -15.60
CA ILE A 280 12.69 -7.93 -16.11
C ILE A 280 13.11 -7.28 -17.43
N LYS A 281 14.35 -6.77 -17.51
CA LYS A 281 14.88 -6.16 -18.75
C LYS A 281 15.05 -7.16 -19.89
N ALA A 282 15.20 -8.45 -19.61
CA ALA A 282 15.21 -9.47 -20.66
C ALA A 282 13.84 -9.60 -21.36
N VAL A 283 12.73 -9.41 -20.64
CA VAL A 283 11.36 -9.50 -21.19
C VAL A 283 10.84 -8.15 -21.68
N ALA A 284 11.17 -7.08 -20.96
CA ALA A 284 10.74 -5.71 -21.28
C ALA A 284 11.94 -4.75 -21.27
N PRO A 285 12.80 -4.73 -22.32
CA PRO A 285 14.05 -3.99 -22.31
C PRO A 285 13.90 -2.48 -22.08
N LYS A 286 12.79 -1.90 -22.53
CA LYS A 286 12.51 -0.46 -22.48
C LYS A 286 11.70 -0.02 -21.25
N ILE A 287 11.30 -0.95 -20.38
CA ILE A 287 10.49 -0.60 -19.21
C ILE A 287 11.27 0.33 -18.25
N PRO A 288 10.72 1.48 -17.85
CA PRO A 288 11.27 2.26 -16.76
C PRO A 288 11.15 1.51 -15.43
N LEU A 289 12.28 1.35 -14.72
CA LEU A 289 12.33 0.66 -13.43
C LEU A 289 12.76 1.61 -12.31
N ILE A 290 12.14 1.44 -11.15
CA ILE A 290 12.51 2.07 -9.89
C ILE A 290 12.84 0.95 -8.90
N LEU A 291 14.13 0.73 -8.63
CA LEU A 291 14.62 -0.38 -7.82
C LEU A 291 15.59 0.12 -6.75
N THR A 292 15.74 -0.65 -5.68
CA THR A 292 16.64 -0.40 -4.57
C THR A 292 17.96 -1.20 -4.77
N ASN A 293 19.09 -0.64 -4.35
CA ASN A 293 20.41 -1.28 -4.46
C ASN A 293 20.99 -1.77 -3.13
N ALA A 294 20.20 -1.73 -2.06
CA ALA A 294 20.65 -2.13 -0.74
C ALA A 294 19.52 -2.84 0.01
N ALA A 295 19.90 -3.66 0.99
CA ALA A 295 19.02 -4.00 2.10
C ALA A 295 18.63 -2.72 2.83
N ILE A 296 17.34 -2.46 2.92
CA ILE A 296 16.80 -1.27 3.57
C ILE A 296 15.71 -1.64 4.55
N PRO A 297 15.64 -0.96 5.72
CA PRO A 297 14.53 -1.13 6.64
C PRO A 297 13.18 -0.86 5.95
N ILE A 298 12.13 -1.51 6.45
CA ILE A 298 10.76 -1.34 5.94
C ILE A 298 10.28 0.12 5.97
N THR A 299 10.69 0.89 6.98
CA THR A 299 10.35 2.33 7.07
C THR A 299 11.02 3.11 5.94
N SER A 300 12.26 2.75 5.61
CA SER A 300 12.99 3.30 4.47
C SER A 300 12.36 2.92 3.13
N THR A 301 11.97 1.65 2.91
CA THR A 301 11.30 1.23 1.64
C THR A 301 10.03 2.04 1.41
N HIS A 302 9.22 2.23 2.46
CA HIS A 302 8.00 3.01 2.41
C HIS A 302 8.28 4.49 2.09
N ASN A 303 9.23 5.12 2.77
CA ASN A 303 9.60 6.51 2.49
C ASN A 303 10.14 6.70 1.06
N VAL A 304 10.96 5.77 0.57
CA VAL A 304 11.45 5.78 -0.82
C VAL A 304 10.28 5.68 -1.81
N MET A 305 9.30 4.82 -1.55
CA MET A 305 8.10 4.69 -2.38
C MET A 305 7.31 6.00 -2.42
N ILE A 306 7.09 6.64 -1.28
CA ILE A 306 6.36 7.92 -1.21
C ILE A 306 7.14 9.02 -1.95
N ALA A 307 8.45 9.12 -1.75
CA ALA A 307 9.29 10.08 -2.46
C ALA A 307 9.24 9.87 -3.98
N SER A 308 9.27 8.60 -4.41
CA SER A 308 9.15 8.24 -5.82
C SER A 308 7.80 8.62 -6.41
N LEU A 309 6.71 8.37 -5.66
CA LEU A 309 5.37 8.80 -6.03
C LEU A 309 5.32 10.32 -6.20
N ASN A 310 5.84 11.07 -5.23
CA ASN A 310 5.89 12.53 -5.30
C ASN A 310 6.68 13.03 -6.50
N ALA A 311 7.87 12.45 -6.76
CA ALA A 311 8.72 12.84 -7.86
C ALA A 311 8.07 12.56 -9.23
N VAL A 312 7.41 11.39 -9.38
CA VAL A 312 6.60 11.07 -10.56
C VAL A 312 5.47 12.07 -10.76
N LEU A 313 4.67 12.34 -9.72
CA LEU A 313 3.53 13.26 -9.79
C LEU A 313 3.97 14.72 -10.04
N GLY A 314 5.15 15.08 -9.55
CA GLY A 314 5.81 16.36 -9.81
C GLY A 314 6.51 16.45 -11.16
N MET A 315 6.50 15.37 -11.96
CA MET A 315 7.21 15.27 -13.24
C MET A 315 8.71 15.60 -13.14
N LYS A 316 9.35 15.17 -12.05
CA LYS A 316 10.77 15.45 -11.77
C LYS A 316 11.68 14.58 -12.64
N CYS A 317 12.68 15.20 -13.27
CA CYS A 317 13.74 14.50 -13.99
C CYS A 317 14.72 13.85 -13.01
N ARG A 318 15.66 13.04 -13.53
CA ARG A 318 16.49 12.13 -12.74
C ARG A 318 17.12 12.77 -11.51
N ASP A 319 17.80 13.91 -11.65
CA ASP A 319 18.52 14.51 -10.53
C ASP A 319 17.59 15.00 -9.42
N ALA A 320 16.52 15.72 -9.79
CA ALA A 320 15.49 16.16 -8.83
C ALA A 320 14.66 15.00 -8.26
N PHE A 321 14.53 13.90 -9.00
CA PHE A 321 13.93 12.66 -8.53
C PHE A 321 14.79 12.01 -7.45
N LEU A 322 16.10 11.89 -7.71
CA LEU A 322 17.07 11.34 -6.77
C LEU A 322 17.19 12.20 -5.51
N GLU A 323 17.13 13.52 -5.66
CA GLU A 323 17.11 14.47 -4.55
C GLU A 323 15.92 14.22 -3.61
N ASP A 324 14.70 14.03 -4.14
CA ASP A 324 13.51 13.72 -3.33
C ASP A 324 13.67 12.42 -2.52
N ILE A 325 14.28 11.41 -3.12
CA ILE A 325 14.53 10.13 -2.43
C ILE A 325 15.57 10.33 -1.33
N GLN A 326 16.65 11.06 -1.61
CA GLN A 326 17.73 11.31 -0.64
C GLN A 326 17.20 12.06 0.58
N PHE A 327 16.35 13.08 0.38
CA PHE A 327 15.74 13.83 1.48
C PHE A 327 14.72 13.03 2.29
N SER A 328 14.12 11.98 1.72
CA SER A 328 13.12 11.17 2.42
C SER A 328 13.74 10.12 3.34
N GLN A 329 15.06 9.93 3.31
CA GLN A 329 15.73 8.98 4.18
C GLN A 329 16.17 9.65 5.48
N PRO A 330 15.76 9.14 6.66
CA PRO A 330 16.39 9.57 7.90
C PRO A 330 17.89 9.30 7.81
N SER A 331 18.71 10.30 8.12
CA SER A 331 20.17 10.15 8.14
C SER A 331 20.57 9.26 9.32
N GLU A 332 20.36 7.95 9.21
CA GLU A 332 21.00 7.02 10.13
C GLU A 332 22.50 7.05 9.86
N LYS A 333 23.24 7.48 10.87
CA LYS A 333 24.67 7.77 10.78
C LYS A 333 25.42 6.49 10.39
N GLY A 334 25.82 6.39 9.12
CA GLY A 334 26.58 5.25 8.58
C GLY A 334 25.79 4.29 7.70
N SER A 335 24.47 4.45 7.56
CA SER A 335 23.69 3.66 6.61
C SER A 335 23.85 4.25 5.21
N PRO A 336 24.36 3.50 4.21
CA PRO A 336 24.44 4.01 2.85
C PRO A 336 23.03 4.37 2.37
N VAL A 337 22.87 5.56 1.78
CA VAL A 337 21.60 5.93 1.15
C VAL A 337 21.26 4.83 0.15
N PRO A 338 20.06 4.22 0.21
CA PRO A 338 19.64 3.28 -0.82
C PRO A 338 19.76 3.94 -2.17
N VAL A 339 20.79 3.56 -2.92
CA VAL A 339 20.97 4.04 -4.27
C VAL A 339 19.78 3.47 -5.04
N MET A 340 18.93 4.34 -5.55
CA MET A 340 17.84 3.94 -6.40
C MET A 340 18.31 3.94 -7.84
N LEU A 341 18.08 2.81 -8.52
CA LEU A 341 18.32 2.75 -9.95
C LEU A 341 17.05 3.19 -10.68
N LEU A 342 17.14 4.35 -11.33
CA LEU A 342 16.17 4.84 -12.30
C LEU A 342 16.63 4.40 -13.69
N ASP A 343 16.28 3.17 -14.07
CA ASP A 343 16.67 2.61 -15.38
C ASP A 343 15.56 2.88 -16.40
N GLY A 344 15.87 3.57 -17.49
CA GLY A 344 14.89 3.93 -18.52
C GLY A 344 14.11 5.21 -18.21
N PHE A 345 14.41 5.86 -17.09
CA PHE A 345 14.02 7.25 -16.89
C PHE A 345 14.92 8.15 -17.75
N PRO A 346 14.35 9.18 -18.38
CA PRO A 346 15.14 10.21 -19.04
C PRO A 346 16.10 10.85 -18.02
N PRO A 347 17.31 11.25 -18.48
CA PRO A 347 18.29 11.91 -17.63
C PRO A 347 17.75 13.20 -17.00
#